data_AF-A0AAX3YD36-F1
#
_entry.id   AF-A0AAX3YD36-F1
#
_cell.length_a   1.000
_cell.length_b   1.000
_cell.length_c   1.000
_cell.angle_alpha   90.00
_cell.angle_beta   90.00
_cell.angle_gamma   90.00
#
_symmetry.space_group_name_H-M   'P 1'
#
loop_
_entity.id
_entity.type
_entity.pdbx_description
1 polymer ?
#
loop_
_entity_poly.entity_id
_entity_poly.type
_entity_poly.pdbx_seq_one_letter_code
_entity_poly.pdbx_strand_id
1 'polypeptide(L)'
;MPTTRGRPVAGRRGLRPRGGHLRRRVFQRWRSVDHRRSGVYTAVAATASGSNREYVNSLGADEFVDYREQRFETSVAPVHAVIDTVGGTVQQRSLDVLKRDGVLVALPADVPDEVKAEAERRGKRTRYFSVEPNADTLTKISRLVADGRVRPTVSSVYPLAEARAAHEEGRAGHVRGKLVLDATTVAS
;
A
#
# COMPACT_ATOMS: atom_id res chain seq x y z
N MET A 1 -13.87 -60.14 21.37
CA MET A 1 -12.65 -59.56 21.97
C MET A 1 -11.47 -59.91 21.07
N PRO A 2 -10.62 -58.98 20.60
CA PRO A 2 -10.76 -57.53 20.38
C PRO A 2 -10.64 -57.17 18.87
N THR A 3 -11.51 -56.35 18.29
CA THR A 3 -11.44 -54.88 18.08
C THR A 3 -10.23 -54.35 17.29
N THR A 4 -10.48 -53.76 16.12
CA THR A 4 -9.77 -52.55 15.69
C THR A 4 -10.71 -51.64 14.90
N ARG A 5 -11.16 -50.58 15.59
CA ARG A 5 -11.89 -49.44 15.02
C ARG A 5 -10.90 -48.57 14.23
N GLY A 6 -11.14 -48.36 12.94
CA GLY A 6 -10.54 -47.27 12.19
C GLY A 6 -11.11 -45.94 12.68
N ARG A 7 -10.24 -45.09 13.23
CA ARG A 7 -10.57 -43.79 13.82
C ARG A 7 -11.01 -42.76 12.76
N PRO A 8 -11.88 -41.80 13.14
CA PRO A 8 -12.21 -40.66 12.31
C PRO A 8 -11.01 -39.71 12.20
N VAL A 9 -10.73 -39.21 10.99
CA VAL A 9 -9.71 -38.19 10.76
C VAL A 9 -10.24 -36.86 11.28
N ALA A 10 -9.76 -36.49 12.46
CA ALA A 10 -10.12 -35.25 13.14
C ALA A 10 -9.46 -34.03 12.47
N GLY A 11 -10.30 -33.02 12.22
CA GLY A 11 -10.00 -31.62 12.50
C GLY A 11 -8.91 -30.94 11.65
N ARG A 12 -9.35 -30.26 10.58
CA ARG A 12 -8.63 -29.09 10.05
C ARG A 12 -8.56 -28.02 11.14
N ARG A 13 -7.49 -28.03 11.94
CA ARG A 13 -7.17 -26.91 12.82
C ARG A 13 -6.63 -25.79 11.95
N GLY A 14 -7.43 -24.73 11.86
CA GLY A 14 -7.07 -23.48 11.23
C GLY A 14 -5.74 -22.96 11.75
N LEU A 15 -4.85 -22.66 10.82
CA LEU A 15 -3.72 -21.79 11.05
C LEU A 15 -4.28 -20.41 11.38
N ARG A 16 -4.36 -20.11 12.68
CA ARG A 16 -4.57 -18.73 13.14
C ARG A 16 -3.33 -17.93 12.68
N PRO A 17 -3.49 -16.87 11.87
CA PRO A 17 -2.37 -15.98 11.61
C PRO A 17 -1.99 -15.31 12.94
N ARG A 18 -0.82 -15.68 13.46
CA ARG A 18 -0.21 -14.98 14.60
C ARG A 18 0.04 -13.55 14.17
N GLY A 19 -0.56 -12.62 14.93
CA GLY A 19 -0.47 -11.19 14.69
C GLY A 19 0.97 -10.70 14.68
N GLY A 20 1.51 -10.47 13.49
CA GLY A 20 2.59 -9.53 13.28
C GLY A 20 1.98 -8.26 12.74
N HIS A 21 1.96 -7.19 13.53
CA HIS A 21 1.66 -5.86 13.02
C HIS A 21 2.73 -5.47 11.99
N LEU A 22 2.41 -5.72 10.73
CA LEU A 22 3.24 -5.39 9.59
C LEU A 22 3.11 -3.89 9.35
N ARG A 23 4.04 -3.10 9.89
CA ARG A 23 4.15 -1.67 9.54
C ARG A 23 4.71 -1.54 8.12
N ARG A 24 3.91 -1.89 7.11
CA ARG A 24 4.23 -1.63 5.70
C ARG A 24 3.93 -0.15 5.43
N ARG A 25 4.96 0.68 5.38
CA ARG A 25 4.86 2.03 4.81
C ARG A 25 5.40 1.95 3.39
N VAL A 26 4.50 1.71 2.44
CA VAL A 26 4.83 1.72 1.02
C VAL A 26 4.31 3.04 0.44
N PHE A 27 5.20 4.00 0.24
CA PHE A 27 4.88 5.20 -0.54
C PHE A 27 5.03 4.85 -2.02
N GLN A 28 3.94 5.01 -2.79
CA GLN A 28 4.00 4.93 -4.25
C GLN A 28 3.53 6.26 -4.85
N ARG A 29 4.34 6.77 -5.76
CA ARG A 29 4.13 7.93 -6.62
C ARG A 29 2.93 7.71 -7.54
N TRP A 30 2.09 8.73 -7.71
CA TRP A 30 1.27 8.92 -8.91
C TRP A 30 1.34 10.40 -9.31
N ARG A 31 1.98 10.73 -10.43
CA ARG A 31 1.76 12.02 -11.11
C ARG A 31 0.65 11.80 -12.13
N SER A 32 -0.42 12.57 -12.05
CA SER A 32 -1.33 12.71 -13.19
C SER A 32 -0.57 13.47 -14.29
N VAL A 33 -0.69 12.99 -15.52
CA VAL A 33 -0.41 13.81 -16.69
C VAL A 33 -1.75 14.35 -17.15
N ASP A 34 -1.81 15.66 -17.26
CA ASP A 34 -2.94 16.37 -17.85
C ASP A 34 -3.11 15.93 -19.31
N HIS A 35 -4.26 15.33 -19.60
CA HIS A 35 -4.87 15.31 -20.93
C HIS A 35 -6.33 15.75 -20.75
N ARG A 36 -6.55 17.07 -20.56
CA ARG A 36 -7.69 17.95 -20.89
C ARG A 36 -9.11 17.41 -21.16
N ARG A 37 -9.51 16.19 -20.78
CA ARG A 37 -10.85 15.59 -21.00
C ARG A 37 -11.31 14.53 -19.98
N SER A 38 -10.63 14.27 -18.87
CA SER A 38 -11.06 13.21 -17.92
C SER A 38 -10.76 13.53 -16.45
N GLY A 39 -11.78 13.96 -15.69
CA GLY A 39 -11.88 13.94 -14.21
C GLY A 39 -10.58 13.92 -13.39
N VAL A 40 -9.84 15.03 -13.38
CA VAL A 40 -8.50 15.13 -12.78
C VAL A 40 -8.57 15.35 -11.26
N TYR A 41 -7.78 14.58 -10.51
CA TYR A 41 -7.41 14.91 -9.13
C TYR A 41 -6.37 16.04 -9.16
N THR A 42 -6.72 17.22 -8.66
CA THR A 42 -5.90 18.44 -8.78
C THR A 42 -4.93 18.66 -7.64
N ALA A 43 -5.06 17.90 -6.53
CA ALA A 43 -4.18 17.99 -5.38
C ALA A 43 -4.02 16.62 -4.70
N VAL A 44 -2.82 16.35 -4.18
CA VAL A 44 -2.45 15.10 -3.48
C VAL A 44 -1.99 15.44 -2.07
N ALA A 45 -2.75 14.98 -1.08
CA ALA A 45 -2.32 14.95 0.31
C ALA A 45 -1.63 13.61 0.63
N ALA A 46 -0.50 13.67 1.33
CA ALA A 46 0.24 12.48 1.76
C ALA A 46 0.47 12.48 3.27
N THR A 47 0.35 11.30 3.89
CA THR A 47 0.60 11.12 5.32
C THR A 47 1.93 10.38 5.53
N ALA A 48 2.79 10.88 6.41
CA ALA A 48 4.02 10.20 6.83
C ALA A 48 4.43 10.63 8.24
N SER A 49 5.55 10.12 8.75
CA SER A 49 6.21 10.77 9.89
C SER A 49 6.98 12.00 9.44
N GLY A 50 7.14 13.00 10.30
CA GLY A 50 7.80 14.27 9.99
C GLY A 50 9.22 14.12 9.43
N SER A 51 9.95 13.09 9.87
CA SER A 51 11.26 12.73 9.32
C SER A 51 11.25 12.37 7.82
N ASN A 52 10.08 12.18 7.20
CA ASN A 52 9.92 11.90 5.78
C ASN A 52 9.32 13.08 4.99
N ARG A 53 9.11 14.25 5.60
CA ARG A 53 8.47 15.40 4.96
C ARG A 53 9.13 15.79 3.65
N GLU A 54 10.44 16.08 3.69
CA GLU A 54 11.19 16.47 2.49
C GLU A 54 11.14 15.40 1.40
N TYR A 55 11.30 14.13 1.79
CA TYR A 55 11.22 13.02 0.86
C TYR A 55 9.84 12.93 0.19
N VAL A 56 8.76 12.98 0.96
CA VAL A 56 7.38 12.90 0.45
C VAL A 56 7.04 14.11 -0.44
N ASN A 57 7.47 15.31 -0.05
CA ASN A 57 7.31 16.51 -0.87
C ASN A 57 8.08 16.38 -2.19
N SER A 58 9.30 15.83 -2.18
CA SER A 58 10.07 15.58 -3.40
C SER A 58 9.37 14.60 -4.37
N LEU A 59 8.46 13.76 -3.87
CA LEU A 59 7.64 12.86 -4.70
C LEU A 59 6.45 13.57 -5.35
N GLY A 60 6.15 14.81 -4.93
CA GLY A 60 5.07 15.64 -5.47
C GLY A 60 3.79 15.65 -4.63
N ALA A 61 3.89 15.48 -3.32
CA ALA A 61 2.76 15.79 -2.44
C ALA A 61 2.53 17.30 -2.40
N ASP A 62 1.29 17.73 -2.63
CA ASP A 62 0.88 19.14 -2.53
C ASP A 62 0.63 19.53 -1.07
N GLU A 63 0.16 18.57 -0.26
CA GLU A 63 -0.08 18.73 1.17
C GLU A 63 0.55 17.58 1.95
N PHE A 64 1.22 17.90 3.06
CA PHE A 64 1.85 16.91 3.93
C PHE A 64 1.23 16.92 5.32
N VAL A 65 0.86 15.73 5.80
CA VAL A 65 0.34 15.49 7.14
C VAL A 65 1.28 14.58 7.93
N ASP A 66 1.78 15.05 9.07
CA ASP A 66 2.43 14.17 10.04
C ASP A 66 1.37 13.42 10.85
N TYR A 67 1.23 12.11 10.61
CA TYR A 67 0.22 11.29 11.31
C TYR A 67 0.49 11.17 12.82
N ARG A 68 1.69 11.53 13.30
CA ARG A 68 2.06 11.50 14.72
C ARG A 68 1.60 12.75 15.47
N GLU A 69 1.48 13.86 14.74
CA GLU A 69 1.17 15.18 15.33
C GLU A 69 -0.31 15.51 15.16
N GLN A 70 -0.91 15.09 14.04
CA GLN A 70 -2.28 15.44 13.71
C GLN A 70 -3.02 14.30 13.02
N ARG A 71 -4.35 14.38 13.05
CA ARG A 71 -5.24 13.41 12.40
C ARG A 71 -5.50 13.85 10.97
N PHE A 72 -5.19 13.01 9.99
CA PHE A 72 -5.35 13.35 8.57
C PHE A 72 -6.80 13.70 8.22
N GLU A 73 -7.77 12.98 8.81
CA GLU A 73 -9.18 13.13 8.51
C GLU A 73 -9.78 14.48 8.93
N THR A 74 -9.07 15.24 9.77
CA THR A 74 -9.43 16.61 10.15
C THR A 74 -8.41 17.65 9.66
N SER A 75 -7.32 17.22 9.02
CA SER A 75 -6.22 18.10 8.63
C SER A 75 -6.27 18.47 7.15
N VAL A 76 -6.88 17.63 6.30
CA VAL A 76 -6.98 17.87 4.86
C VAL A 76 -8.44 18.13 4.47
N ALA A 77 -8.65 18.88 3.39
CA ALA A 77 -9.97 19.05 2.82
C ALA A 77 -10.56 17.71 2.34
N PRO A 78 -11.91 17.56 2.27
CA PRO A 78 -12.51 16.33 1.80
C PRO A 78 -12.01 15.88 0.42
N VAL A 79 -11.74 14.59 0.24
CA VAL A 79 -11.10 14.02 -0.97
C VAL A 79 -12.04 13.09 -1.74
N HIS A 80 -11.78 12.92 -3.03
CA HIS A 80 -12.55 11.99 -3.88
C HIS A 80 -12.04 10.54 -3.81
N ALA A 81 -10.79 10.34 -3.40
CA ALA A 81 -10.19 9.02 -3.26
C ALA A 81 -9.19 8.98 -2.11
N VAL A 82 -9.12 7.84 -1.43
CA VAL A 82 -8.07 7.51 -0.46
C VAL A 82 -7.39 6.22 -0.92
N ILE A 83 -6.07 6.23 -1.02
CA ILE A 83 -5.27 5.02 -1.23
C ILE A 83 -4.71 4.61 0.14
N ASP A 84 -5.31 3.59 0.73
CA ASP A 84 -4.91 3.07 2.04
C ASP A 84 -3.82 2.00 1.90
N THR A 85 -2.66 2.27 2.49
CA THR A 85 -1.53 1.33 2.56
C THR A 85 -1.31 0.80 3.97
N VAL A 86 -2.19 1.11 4.93
CA VAL A 86 -2.00 0.83 6.35
C VAL A 86 -3.00 -0.21 6.85
N GLY A 87 -4.27 -0.08 6.48
CA GLY A 87 -5.33 -0.98 6.94
C GLY A 87 -5.81 -0.70 8.37
N GLY A 88 -6.65 -1.60 8.89
CA GLY A 88 -7.18 -1.53 10.25
C GLY A 88 -8.04 -0.28 10.48
N THR A 89 -7.89 0.35 11.64
CA THR A 89 -8.71 1.53 12.03
C THR A 89 -8.51 2.75 11.12
N VAL A 90 -7.43 2.79 10.33
CA VAL A 90 -7.20 3.86 9.35
C VAL A 90 -8.25 3.84 8.24
N GLN A 91 -8.77 2.68 7.88
CA GLN A 91 -9.81 2.56 6.84
C GLN A 91 -11.13 3.20 7.28
N GLN A 92 -11.52 3.03 8.54
CA GLN A 92 -12.70 3.68 9.11
C GLN A 92 -12.55 5.21 9.10
N ARG A 93 -11.41 5.72 9.57
CA ARG A 93 -11.08 7.16 9.57
C ARG A 93 -10.99 7.74 8.16
N SER A 94 -10.58 6.94 7.18
CA SER A 94 -10.56 7.33 5.77
C SER A 94 -11.97 7.58 5.22
N LEU A 95 -12.99 6.95 5.79
CA LEU A 95 -14.37 7.27 5.44
C LEU A 95 -14.77 8.68 5.91
N ASP A 96 -14.13 9.27 6.92
CA ASP A 96 -14.51 10.60 7.42
C ASP A 96 -14.02 11.72 6.48
N VAL A 97 -12.89 11.52 5.81
CA VAL A 97 -12.30 12.49 4.88
C VAL A 97 -12.82 12.35 3.45
N LEU A 98 -13.44 11.23 3.10
CA LEU A 98 -14.00 11.03 1.76
C LEU A 98 -15.26 11.87 1.53
N LYS A 99 -15.36 12.49 0.36
CA LYS A 99 -16.61 13.07 -0.15
C LYS A 99 -17.67 11.98 -0.37
N ARG A 100 -18.93 12.38 -0.56
CA ARG A 100 -19.94 11.49 -1.16
C ARG A 100 -19.45 11.01 -2.53
N ASP A 101 -19.78 9.77 -2.87
CA ASP A 101 -19.33 9.02 -4.05
C ASP A 101 -17.81 8.77 -4.15
N GLY A 102 -17.06 9.22 -3.14
CA GLY A 102 -15.63 8.99 -3.00
C GLY A 102 -15.31 7.51 -2.79
N VAL A 103 -14.06 7.14 -3.07
CA VAL A 103 -13.61 5.74 -3.01
C VAL A 103 -12.43 5.53 -2.06
N LEU A 104 -12.56 4.57 -1.15
CA LEU A 104 -11.44 3.99 -0.41
C LEU A 104 -10.85 2.82 -1.21
N VAL A 105 -9.58 2.90 -1.56
CA VAL A 105 -8.83 1.84 -2.25
C VAL A 105 -7.81 1.25 -1.27
N ALA A 106 -8.01 0.02 -0.82
CA ALA A 106 -7.12 -0.67 0.11
C ALA A 106 -6.08 -1.52 -0.64
N LEU A 107 -4.82 -1.42 -0.23
CA LEU A 107 -3.70 -2.19 -0.80
C LEU A 107 -3.24 -3.39 0.06
N PRO A 108 -3.15 -3.31 1.40
CA PRO A 108 -2.53 -4.39 2.19
C PRO A 108 -3.38 -5.67 2.26
N ALA A 109 -4.70 -5.50 2.32
CA ALA A 109 -5.71 -6.54 2.46
C ALA A 109 -7.09 -5.98 2.07
N ASP A 110 -8.06 -6.87 1.90
CA ASP A 110 -9.45 -6.47 1.64
C ASP A 110 -10.03 -5.62 2.78
N VAL A 111 -11.00 -4.78 2.44
CA VAL A 111 -11.71 -3.91 3.39
C VAL A 111 -12.67 -4.77 4.23
N PRO A 112 -12.65 -4.68 5.57
CA PRO A 112 -13.58 -5.42 6.41
C PRO A 112 -15.05 -5.09 6.08
N ASP A 113 -15.94 -6.09 6.18
CA ASP A 113 -17.34 -5.95 5.77
C ASP A 113 -18.08 -4.86 6.55
N GLU A 114 -17.74 -4.68 7.84
CA GLU A 114 -18.24 -3.57 8.66
C GLU A 114 -17.89 -2.19 8.08
N VAL A 115 -16.69 -2.05 7.50
CA VAL A 115 -16.24 -0.80 6.87
C VAL A 115 -16.88 -0.63 5.49
N LYS A 116 -17.09 -1.73 4.75
CA LYS A 116 -17.82 -1.71 3.47
C LYS A 116 -19.26 -1.24 3.68
N ALA A 117 -19.97 -1.85 4.63
CA ALA A 117 -21.33 -1.48 4.99
C ALA A 117 -21.41 -0.02 5.46
N GLU A 118 -20.44 0.44 6.26
CA GLU A 118 -20.39 1.84 6.68
C GLU A 118 -20.21 2.81 5.50
N ALA A 119 -19.31 2.48 4.58
CA ALA A 119 -19.08 3.29 3.40
C ALA A 119 -20.37 3.40 2.56
N GLU A 120 -21.06 2.28 2.33
CA GLU A 120 -22.33 2.25 1.59
C GLU A 120 -23.41 3.11 2.24
N ARG A 121 -23.59 3.01 3.57
CA ARG A 121 -24.54 3.87 4.31
C ARG A 121 -24.23 5.35 4.16
N ARG A 122 -22.95 5.71 4.01
CA ARG A 122 -22.49 7.09 3.80
C ARG A 122 -22.46 7.51 2.33
N GLY A 123 -22.92 6.66 1.40
CA GLY A 123 -22.86 6.91 -0.04
C GLY A 123 -21.43 6.98 -0.57
N LYS A 124 -20.57 6.07 -0.12
CA LYS A 124 -19.14 5.98 -0.46
C LYS A 124 -18.83 4.57 -0.98
N ARG A 125 -17.72 4.43 -1.68
CA ARG A 125 -17.30 3.18 -2.32
C ARG A 125 -16.04 2.65 -1.66
N THR A 126 -15.89 1.34 -1.62
CA THR A 126 -14.67 0.65 -1.19
C THR A 126 -14.20 -0.28 -2.30
N ARG A 127 -12.88 -0.40 -2.44
CA ARG A 127 -12.24 -1.32 -3.39
C ARG A 127 -11.00 -1.90 -2.75
N TYR A 128 -10.83 -3.20 -2.87
CA TYR A 128 -9.55 -3.85 -2.65
C TYR A 128 -8.79 -3.90 -3.98
N PHE A 129 -7.56 -3.39 -4.00
CA PHE A 129 -6.71 -3.47 -5.17
C PHE A 129 -5.84 -4.71 -5.08
N SER A 130 -6.30 -5.80 -5.70
CA SER A 130 -5.50 -7.00 -5.91
C SER A 130 -4.71 -6.85 -7.21
N VAL A 131 -3.40 -7.10 -7.16
CA VAL A 131 -2.56 -7.07 -8.36
C VAL A 131 -2.63 -8.42 -9.05
N GLU A 132 -3.09 -8.42 -10.29
CA GLU A 132 -2.95 -9.55 -11.21
C GLU A 132 -1.79 -9.27 -12.18
N PRO A 133 -0.90 -10.26 -12.43
CA PRO A 133 0.12 -10.12 -13.47
C PRO A 133 -0.53 -9.83 -14.83
N ASN A 134 -0.23 -8.67 -15.40
CA ASN A 134 -0.79 -8.24 -16.68
C ASN A 134 0.31 -7.58 -17.53
N ALA A 135 0.63 -8.22 -18.66
CA ALA A 135 1.71 -7.79 -19.55
C ALA A 135 1.46 -6.40 -20.15
N ASP A 136 0.22 -6.06 -20.51
CA ASP A 136 -0.13 -4.76 -21.07
C ASP A 136 0.06 -3.64 -20.05
N THR A 137 -0.36 -3.87 -18.80
CA THR A 137 -0.18 -2.94 -17.69
C THR A 137 1.31 -2.74 -17.40
N LEU A 138 2.10 -3.82 -17.33
CA LEU A 138 3.54 -3.73 -17.13
C LEU A 138 4.24 -3.01 -18.28
N THR A 139 3.79 -3.21 -19.52
CA THR A 139 4.31 -2.50 -20.70
C THR A 139 4.04 -1.00 -20.60
N LYS A 140 2.83 -0.60 -20.18
CA LYS A 140 2.49 0.81 -19.96
C LYS A 140 3.35 1.43 -18.86
N ILE A 141 3.54 0.72 -17.74
CA ILE A 141 4.42 1.18 -16.65
C ILE A 141 5.87 1.31 -17.13
N SER A 142 6.37 0.35 -17.90
CA SER A 142 7.73 0.39 -18.46
C SER A 142 7.95 1.63 -19.33
N ARG A 143 6.98 1.98 -20.19
CA ARG A 143 7.04 3.23 -20.99
C ARG A 143 7.07 4.47 -20.11
N LEU A 144 6.23 4.53 -19.07
CA LEU A 144 6.26 5.65 -18.13
C LEU A 144 7.62 5.79 -17.43
N VAL A 145 8.30 4.67 -17.15
CA VAL A 145 9.65 4.68 -16.59
C VAL A 145 10.68 5.15 -17.61
N ALA A 146 10.64 4.63 -18.83
CA ALA A 146 11.53 5.02 -19.92
C ALA A 146 11.42 6.52 -20.24
N ASP A 147 10.20 7.07 -20.22
CA ASP A 147 9.93 8.49 -20.44
C ASP A 147 10.29 9.38 -19.22
N GLY A 148 10.81 8.81 -18.14
CA GLY A 148 11.12 9.52 -16.89
C GLY A 148 9.90 10.04 -16.12
N ARG A 149 8.68 9.73 -16.59
CA ARG A 149 7.37 10.09 -15.99
C ARG A 149 7.05 9.27 -14.75
N VAL A 150 7.71 8.13 -14.58
CA VAL A 150 7.83 7.37 -13.33
C VAL A 150 9.33 7.12 -13.11
N ARG A 151 9.81 7.36 -11.89
CA ARG A 151 11.20 7.20 -11.48
C ARG A 151 11.18 6.35 -10.22
N PRO A 152 11.50 5.06 -10.31
CA PRO A 152 11.67 4.23 -9.14
C PRO A 152 12.81 4.78 -8.28
N THR A 153 12.58 4.94 -6.99
CA THR A 153 13.65 5.24 -6.04
C THR A 153 14.28 3.94 -5.59
N VAL A 154 15.53 3.70 -5.98
CA VAL A 154 16.33 2.58 -5.45
C VAL A 154 17.07 3.09 -4.23
N SER A 155 16.87 2.43 -3.10
CA SER A 155 17.57 2.75 -1.85
C SER A 155 18.97 2.16 -1.87
N SER A 156 19.03 0.86 -2.15
CA SER A 156 20.27 0.07 -2.12
C SER A 156 20.14 -1.11 -3.09
N VAL A 157 21.27 -1.55 -3.62
CA VAL A 157 21.39 -2.77 -4.43
C VAL A 157 22.28 -3.74 -3.66
N TYR A 158 21.80 -4.96 -3.47
CA TYR A 158 22.52 -6.04 -2.80
C TYR A 158 22.80 -7.17 -3.78
N PRO A 159 23.96 -7.84 -3.72
CA PRO A 159 24.13 -9.13 -4.36
C PRO A 159 23.04 -10.11 -3.87
N LEU A 160 22.61 -11.03 -4.73
CA LEU A 160 21.60 -12.04 -4.34
C LEU A 160 22.03 -12.86 -3.11
N ALA A 161 23.34 -13.11 -2.94
CA ALA A 161 23.89 -13.77 -1.76
C ALA A 161 23.59 -13.04 -0.43
N GLU A 162 23.37 -11.72 -0.49
CA GLU A 162 23.06 -10.87 0.67
C GLU A 162 21.56 -10.64 0.85
N ALA A 163 20.70 -11.45 0.23
CA ALA A 163 19.24 -11.31 0.33
C ALA A 163 18.73 -11.28 1.78
N ARG A 164 19.41 -11.98 2.71
CA ARG A 164 19.11 -11.91 4.14
C ARG A 164 19.29 -10.48 4.69
N ALA A 165 20.43 -9.85 4.42
CA ALA A 165 20.71 -8.49 4.90
C ALA A 165 19.72 -7.48 4.33
N ALA A 166 19.42 -7.57 3.03
CA ALA A 166 18.38 -6.76 2.39
C ALA A 166 17.00 -6.95 3.05
N HIS A 167 16.62 -8.18 3.36
CA HIS A 167 15.36 -8.46 4.08
C HIS A 167 15.36 -7.89 5.50
N GLU A 168 16.46 -8.01 6.24
CA GLU A 168 16.59 -7.48 7.60
C GLU A 168 16.48 -5.95 7.61
N GLU A 169 17.15 -5.26 6.68
CA GLU A 169 17.01 -3.81 6.49
C GLU A 169 15.58 -3.41 6.13
N GLY A 170 14.98 -4.11 5.15
CA GLY A 170 13.60 -3.85 4.75
C GLY A 170 12.58 -3.99 5.89
N ARG A 171 12.85 -4.92 6.83
CA ARG A 171 12.02 -5.12 8.03
C ARG A 171 12.16 -4.01 9.07
N ALA A 172 13.29 -3.31 9.12
CA ALA A 172 13.48 -2.18 10.02
C ALA A 172 12.51 -1.02 9.70
N GLY A 173 12.00 -0.94 8.46
CA GLY A 173 10.91 -0.03 8.09
C GLY A 173 11.31 1.45 7.98
N HIS A 174 12.62 1.70 7.79
CA HIS A 174 13.22 3.02 7.59
C HIS A 174 13.70 3.27 6.14
N VAL A 175 13.63 2.24 5.29
CA VAL A 175 14.04 2.32 3.89
C VAL A 175 13.16 3.29 3.11
N ARG A 176 13.79 4.15 2.31
CA ARG A 176 13.12 5.03 1.35
C ARG A 176 13.28 4.46 -0.05
N GLY A 177 12.20 3.94 -0.61
CA GLY A 177 12.21 3.34 -1.95
C GLY A 177 12.34 1.83 -1.91
N LYS A 178 13.03 1.25 -2.89
CA LYS A 178 13.15 -0.20 -3.09
C LYS A 178 14.58 -0.68 -2.77
N LEU A 179 14.67 -1.82 -2.10
CA LEU A 179 15.88 -2.63 -2.07
C LEU A 179 15.85 -3.56 -3.27
N VAL A 180 16.93 -3.59 -4.04
CA VAL A 180 17.06 -4.41 -5.25
C VAL A 180 18.07 -5.51 -4.98
N LEU A 181 17.72 -6.74 -5.37
CA LEU A 181 18.66 -7.86 -5.40
C LEU A 181 19.21 -7.99 -6.81
N ASP A 182 20.52 -7.89 -6.94
CA ASP A 182 21.23 -8.17 -8.17
C ASP A 182 21.52 -9.68 -8.26
N ALA A 183 20.84 -10.32 -9.20
CA ALA A 183 21.00 -11.75 -9.51
C ALA A 183 22.05 -12.02 -10.61
N THR A 184 22.70 -10.98 -11.15
CA THR A 184 23.76 -11.13 -12.16
C THR A 184 25.13 -11.39 -11.53
N THR A 185 25.32 -10.93 -10.29
CA THR A 185 26.52 -11.21 -9.51
C THR A 185 26.39 -12.59 -8.85
N VAL A 186 26.88 -13.63 -9.52
CA VAL A 186 27.09 -14.95 -8.91
C VAL A 186 28.39 -14.89 -8.12
N ALA A 187 28.35 -15.23 -6.83
CA ALA A 187 29.57 -15.37 -6.03
C ALA A 187 30.52 -16.34 -6.75
N SER A 188 31.72 -15.86 -7.08
CA SER A 188 32.82 -16.69 -7.60
C SER A 188 33.41 -17.53 -6.49
#